data_AF-A0A3M0JGX8-F1
#
_entry.id   AF-A0A3M0JGX8-F1
#
_cell.length_a   1.000
_cell.length_b   1.000
_cell.length_c   1.000
_cell.angle_alpha   90.00
_cell.angle_beta   90.00
_cell.angle_gamma   90.00
#
_symmetry.space_group_name_H-M   'P 1'
#
loop_
_entity.id
_entity.type
_entity.pdbx_description
1 polymer ?
#
loop_
_entity_poly.entity_id
_entity_poly.type
_entity_poly.pdbx_seq_one_letter_code
_entity_poly.pdbx_strand_id
1 'polypeptide(L)'
;MGRGLCGVLLTWALLAWATGAGQSQELSSSSAFGACSKTSKLSRLEVLPGGGWDNLRNLDMGRVINLGYLQCKTTEDGSYLIPDEVFTIPRKRSNLDMNSEIIESWKDYQSVTSASINLELSLFSYINGKFSDDFHRAKTTT
;
A
#
# COMPACT_ATOMS: atom_id res chain seq x y z
N MET A 1 -8.07 -21.49 54.52
CA MET A 1 -7.03 -20.79 53.72
C MET A 1 -7.26 -21.17 52.25
N GLY A 2 -7.95 -20.37 51.44
CA GLY A 2 -8.28 -20.83 50.07
C GLY A 2 -9.11 -19.91 49.19
N ARG A 3 -9.28 -18.62 49.56
CA ARG A 3 -10.05 -17.65 48.76
C ARG A 3 -9.22 -16.49 48.21
N GLY A 4 -8.01 -16.25 48.73
CA GLY A 4 -7.13 -15.14 48.28
C GLY A 4 -6.26 -15.45 47.06
N LEU A 5 -5.86 -16.71 46.87
CA LEU A 5 -4.93 -17.10 45.80
C LEU A 5 -5.58 -17.08 44.40
N CYS A 6 -6.89 -17.38 44.31
CA CYS A 6 -7.59 -17.45 43.02
C CYS A 6 -7.80 -16.05 42.40
N GLY A 7 -8.09 -15.04 43.23
CA GLY A 7 -8.26 -13.66 42.77
C GLY A 7 -6.96 -13.04 42.23
N VAL A 8 -5.83 -13.34 42.86
CA VAL A 8 -4.52 -12.86 42.40
C VAL A 8 -4.16 -13.50 41.05
N LEU A 9 -4.32 -14.81 40.90
CA LEU A 9 -4.02 -15.50 39.64
C LEU A 9 -4.84 -14.98 38.46
N LEU A 10 -6.12 -14.66 38.68
CA LEU A 10 -6.98 -14.07 37.65
C LEU A 10 -6.51 -12.66 37.25
N THR A 11 -6.05 -11.85 38.20
CA THR A 11 -5.52 -10.51 37.88
C THR A 11 -4.20 -10.56 37.10
N TRP A 12 -3.30 -11.50 37.41
CA TRP A 12 -2.05 -11.68 36.66
C TRP A 12 -2.29 -12.23 35.26
N ALA A 13 -3.26 -13.13 35.08
CA ALA A 13 -3.65 -13.65 33.78
C ALA A 13 -4.26 -12.55 32.88
N LEU A 14 -5.11 -11.68 33.45
CA LEU A 14 -5.69 -10.53 32.73
C LEU A 14 -4.62 -9.49 32.36
N LEU A 15 -3.65 -9.22 33.23
CA LEU A 15 -2.54 -8.32 32.94
C LEU A 15 -1.65 -8.87 31.81
N ALA A 16 -1.34 -10.17 31.83
CA ALA A 16 -0.53 -10.82 30.80
C ALA A 16 -1.21 -10.82 29.42
N TRP A 17 -2.53 -11.03 29.38
CA TRP A 17 -3.31 -10.92 28.14
C TRP A 17 -3.42 -9.48 27.63
N ALA A 18 -3.56 -8.49 28.51
CA ALA A 18 -3.58 -7.08 28.11
C ALA A 18 -2.23 -6.62 27.51
N THR A 19 -1.11 -7.15 28.01
CA THR A 19 0.23 -6.85 27.47
C THR A 19 0.59 -7.62 26.20
N GLY A 20 -0.05 -8.77 25.95
CA GLY A 20 0.29 -9.66 24.82
C GLY A 20 -0.39 -9.32 23.50
N ALA A 21 -1.45 -8.50 23.50
CA ALA A 21 -2.32 -8.35 22.33
C ALA A 21 -2.02 -7.14 21.43
N GLY A 22 -1.07 -6.26 21.78
CA GLY A 22 -1.05 -4.91 21.20
C GLY A 22 0.10 -4.53 20.26
N GLN A 23 1.28 -5.16 20.35
CA GLN A 23 2.48 -4.47 19.84
C GLN A 23 3.61 -5.44 19.51
N SER A 24 3.63 -6.03 18.31
CA SER A 24 4.80 -6.84 17.92
C SER A 24 5.17 -6.86 16.44
N GLN A 25 4.35 -6.39 15.49
CA GLN A 25 4.65 -6.59 14.06
C GLN A 25 5.21 -5.37 13.32
N GLU A 26 4.83 -4.14 13.64
CA GLU A 26 5.44 -2.94 12.99
C GLU A 26 6.88 -2.65 13.46
N LEU A 27 7.20 -2.95 14.73
CA LEU A 27 8.56 -2.77 15.25
C LEU A 27 9.55 -3.74 14.58
N SER A 28 9.10 -4.96 14.27
CA SER A 28 9.88 -5.98 13.59
C SER A 28 10.23 -5.57 12.16
N SER A 29 9.28 -5.08 11.36
CA SER A 29 9.52 -4.75 9.94
C SER A 29 10.44 -3.53 9.75
N SER A 30 10.28 -2.50 10.58
CA SER A 30 11.16 -1.31 10.55
C SER A 30 12.59 -1.63 10.99
N SER A 31 12.75 -2.47 12.02
CA SER A 31 14.06 -2.95 12.46
C SER A 31 14.76 -3.83 11.42
N ALA A 32 14.01 -4.70 10.73
CA ALA A 32 14.54 -5.60 9.71
C ALA A 32 15.01 -4.83 8.47
N PHE A 33 14.21 -3.86 8.00
CA PHE A 33 14.62 -2.98 6.90
C PHE A 33 15.92 -2.23 7.23
N GLY A 34 16.02 -1.67 8.43
CA GLY A 34 17.22 -0.96 8.87
C GLY A 34 18.46 -1.85 8.88
N ALA A 35 18.33 -3.12 9.24
CA ALA A 35 19.42 -4.09 9.18
C ALA A 35 19.87 -4.36 7.73
N CYS A 36 18.92 -4.63 6.82
CA CYS A 36 19.23 -4.87 5.41
C CYS A 36 19.86 -3.65 4.74
N SER A 37 19.31 -2.45 4.99
CA SER A 37 19.78 -1.20 4.40
C SER A 37 21.20 -0.84 4.86
N LYS A 38 21.58 -1.12 6.11
CA LYS A 38 22.95 -0.89 6.59
C LYS A 38 23.98 -1.75 5.86
N THR A 39 23.63 -3.00 5.55
CA THR A 39 24.55 -3.95 4.89
C THR A 39 24.66 -3.66 3.39
N SER A 40 23.54 -3.45 2.71
CA SER A 40 23.53 -3.26 1.25
C SER A 40 23.71 -1.81 0.81
N LYS A 41 23.50 -0.84 1.72
CA LYS A 41 23.44 0.60 1.43
C LYS A 41 22.40 0.98 0.37
N LEU A 42 21.40 0.12 0.17
CA LEU A 42 20.30 0.35 -0.76
C LEU A 42 19.11 1.03 -0.08
N SER A 43 18.38 1.82 -0.85
CA SER A 43 17.12 2.40 -0.45
C SER A 43 15.96 1.42 -0.65
N ARG A 44 14.84 1.69 0.01
CA ARG A 44 13.58 0.96 -0.18
C ARG A 44 12.93 1.40 -1.48
N LEU A 45 12.35 0.46 -2.22
CA LEU A 45 11.43 0.81 -3.30
C LEU A 45 10.17 1.49 -2.72
N GLU A 46 9.91 2.74 -3.11
CA GLU A 46 8.83 3.55 -2.52
C GLU A 46 7.43 3.14 -3.02
N VAL A 47 7.35 2.67 -4.26
CA VAL A 47 6.08 2.25 -4.88
C VAL A 47 5.87 0.76 -4.60
N LEU A 48 5.01 0.46 -3.63
CA LEU A 48 4.72 -0.91 -3.20
C LEU A 48 3.21 -1.21 -3.29
N PRO A 49 2.83 -2.44 -3.68
CA PRO A 49 1.45 -2.86 -3.68
C PRO A 49 0.94 -3.16 -2.25
N GLY A 50 -0.37 -3.40 -2.13
CA GLY A 50 -1.00 -3.85 -0.90
C GLY A 50 -1.45 -2.76 0.06
N GLY A 51 -1.45 -1.51 -0.40
CA GLY A 51 -2.28 -0.44 0.15
C GLY A 51 -3.75 -0.62 -0.23
N GLY A 52 -4.64 -0.09 0.59
CA GLY A 52 -6.05 0.05 0.29
C GLY A 52 -6.26 1.19 -0.71
N TRP A 53 -7.33 1.10 -1.48
CA TRP A 53 -7.63 2.06 -2.55
C TRP A 53 -9.10 2.49 -2.49
N ASP A 54 -9.33 3.80 -2.45
CA ASP A 54 -10.66 4.36 -2.69
C ASP A 54 -10.83 4.59 -4.19
N ASN A 55 -11.61 3.71 -4.82
CA ASN A 55 -11.81 3.73 -6.27
C ASN A 55 -12.76 4.84 -6.75
N LEU A 56 -13.45 5.55 -5.87
CA LEU A 56 -14.30 6.68 -6.26
C LEU A 56 -13.47 7.97 -6.31
N ARG A 57 -12.59 8.14 -5.34
CA ARG A 57 -11.74 9.33 -5.18
C ARG A 57 -10.35 9.19 -5.79
N ASN A 58 -9.95 7.98 -6.21
CA ASN A 58 -8.59 7.63 -6.64
C ASN A 58 -7.53 7.97 -5.59
N LEU A 59 -7.76 7.55 -4.34
CA LEU A 59 -6.88 7.85 -3.21
C LEU A 59 -6.35 6.58 -2.55
N ASP A 60 -5.08 6.63 -2.13
CA ASP A 60 -4.50 5.64 -1.25
C ASP A 60 -5.13 5.75 0.15
N MET A 61 -5.52 4.59 0.71
CA MET A 61 -6.21 4.48 2.00
C MET A 61 -5.35 3.83 3.08
N GLY A 62 -4.02 3.82 2.90
CA GLY A 62 -3.06 3.23 3.81
C GLY A 62 -2.88 1.72 3.61
N ARG A 63 -1.96 1.14 4.37
CA ARG A 63 -1.52 -0.24 4.20
C ARG A 63 -2.59 -1.26 4.61
N VAL A 64 -2.83 -2.26 3.77
CA VAL A 64 -3.72 -3.40 4.06
C VAL A 64 -2.93 -4.69 4.32
N ILE A 65 -1.82 -4.91 3.62
CA ILE A 65 -0.97 -6.10 3.80
C ILE A 65 0.29 -5.79 4.60
N ASN A 66 0.81 -6.79 5.31
CA ASN A 66 2.10 -6.62 5.99
C ASN A 66 3.27 -6.69 4.99
N LEU A 67 4.27 -5.81 5.15
CA LEU A 67 5.45 -5.74 4.29
C LEU A 67 6.70 -6.01 5.13
N GLY A 68 7.16 -7.26 5.13
CA GLY A 68 8.37 -7.72 5.82
C GLY A 68 9.64 -7.58 4.97
N TYR A 69 10.80 -7.41 5.63
CA TYR A 69 12.12 -7.28 5.00
C TYR A 69 13.16 -8.24 5.62
N LEU A 70 12.74 -9.42 6.07
CA LEU A 70 13.61 -10.36 6.79
C LEU A 70 14.64 -11.03 5.87
N GLN A 71 14.35 -11.14 4.57
CA GLN A 71 15.21 -11.84 3.61
C GLN A 71 16.13 -10.89 2.83
N CYS A 72 16.08 -9.58 3.13
CA CYS A 72 16.84 -8.54 2.43
C CYS A 72 16.78 -8.65 0.90
N LYS A 73 15.61 -9.00 0.35
CA LYS A 73 15.42 -9.13 -1.10
C LYS A 73 15.68 -7.80 -1.79
N THR A 74 16.27 -7.87 -2.97
CA THR A 74 16.49 -6.73 -3.85
C THR A 74 15.73 -6.91 -5.16
N THR A 75 15.58 -5.82 -5.90
CA THR A 75 15.27 -5.88 -7.33
C THR A 75 16.35 -6.67 -8.07
N GLU A 76 16.01 -7.21 -9.25
CA GLU A 76 16.93 -7.99 -10.09
C GLU A 76 18.17 -7.19 -10.50
N ASP A 77 18.02 -5.88 -10.71
CA ASP A 77 19.11 -4.97 -11.04
C ASP A 77 19.90 -4.50 -9.80
N GLY A 78 19.51 -4.92 -8.60
CA GLY A 78 20.19 -4.59 -7.35
C GLY A 78 20.05 -3.13 -6.90
N SER A 79 19.15 -2.35 -7.51
CA SER A 79 18.99 -0.92 -7.23
C SER A 79 18.21 -0.64 -5.95
N TYR A 80 17.28 -1.52 -5.55
CA TYR A 80 16.38 -1.27 -4.41
C TYR A 80 16.15 -2.52 -3.56
N LEU A 81 15.85 -2.29 -2.28
CA LEU A 81 15.29 -3.30 -1.37
C LEU A 81 13.77 -3.43 -1.57
N ILE A 82 13.29 -4.68 -1.63
CA ILE A 82 11.87 -5.03 -1.80
C ILE A 82 11.39 -5.94 -0.66
N PRO A 83 10.09 -5.90 -0.31
CA PRO A 83 9.52 -6.79 0.70
C PRO A 83 9.63 -8.28 0.34
N ASP A 84 9.62 -9.14 1.35
CA ASP A 84 9.83 -10.59 1.19
C ASP A 84 8.75 -11.27 0.31
N GLU A 85 7.51 -10.77 0.35
CA GLU A 85 6.36 -11.30 -0.40
C GLU A 85 6.10 -10.55 -1.72
N VAL A 86 6.99 -9.64 -2.12
CA VAL A 86 6.87 -8.86 -3.35
C VAL A 86 7.94 -9.29 -4.34
N PHE A 87 7.57 -9.36 -5.61
CA PHE A 87 8.52 -9.52 -6.73
C PHE A 87 8.32 -8.38 -7.73
N THR A 88 9.38 -8.04 -8.46
CA THR A 88 9.37 -6.97 -9.46
C THR A 88 9.63 -7.54 -10.84
N ILE A 89 8.97 -6.98 -11.85
CA ILE A 89 9.26 -7.28 -13.27
C ILE A 89 9.87 -6.02 -13.89
N PRO A 90 11.14 -6.05 -14.35
CA PRO A 90 11.77 -4.87 -14.93
C PRO A 90 11.14 -4.50 -16.27
N ARG A 91 10.47 -3.35 -16.32
CA ARG A 91 9.84 -2.79 -17.53
C ARG A 91 10.54 -1.50 -17.94
N LYS A 92 11.67 -1.63 -18.63
CA LYS A 92 12.47 -0.48 -19.12
C LYS A 92 11.87 0.10 -20.41
N ARG A 93 10.69 0.72 -20.31
CA ARG A 93 9.97 1.32 -21.45
C ARG A 93 9.88 2.83 -21.29
N SER A 94 10.21 3.56 -22.35
CA SER A 94 9.99 5.00 -22.48
C SER A 94 9.08 5.22 -23.67
N ASN A 95 7.97 5.94 -23.49
CA ASN A 95 7.09 6.37 -24.56
C ASN A 95 7.18 7.90 -24.66
N LEU A 96 7.20 8.42 -25.89
CA LEU A 96 7.21 9.85 -26.18
C LEU A 96 6.14 10.12 -27.24
N ASP A 97 5.12 10.86 -26.85
CA ASP A 97 4.02 11.26 -27.73
C ASP A 97 4.22 12.72 -28.15
N MET A 98 4.27 12.96 -29.46
CA MET A 98 4.42 14.30 -30.04
C MET A 98 3.08 15.00 -30.27
N ASN A 99 1.97 14.27 -30.10
CA ASN A 99 0.63 14.71 -30.41
C ASN A 99 -0.21 14.73 -29.13
N SER A 100 -1.19 15.63 -29.09
CA SER A 100 -2.17 15.69 -28.00
C SER A 100 -3.36 14.77 -28.28
N GLU A 101 -3.84 14.11 -27.24
CA GLU A 101 -5.17 13.51 -27.21
C GLU A 101 -6.23 14.61 -26.98
N ILE A 102 -7.39 14.49 -27.62
CA ILE A 102 -8.53 15.39 -27.43
C ILE A 102 -9.61 14.63 -26.67
N ILE A 103 -10.00 15.16 -25.51
CA ILE A 103 -11.13 14.65 -24.73
C ILE A 103 -12.32 15.56 -25.00
N GLU A 104 -13.27 15.08 -25.81
CA GLU A 104 -14.44 15.88 -26.21
C GLU A 104 -15.47 16.05 -25.09
N SER A 105 -15.57 15.07 -24.19
CA SER A 105 -16.49 15.10 -23.06
C SER A 105 -15.82 14.60 -21.78
N TRP A 106 -16.16 15.23 -20.65
CA TRP A 106 -15.78 14.73 -19.33
C TRP A 106 -16.27 13.29 -19.06
N LYS A 107 -17.27 12.82 -19.81
CA LYS A 107 -17.73 11.42 -19.72
C LYS A 107 -16.65 10.43 -20.16
N ASP A 108 -15.85 10.82 -21.16
CA ASP A 108 -14.79 10.00 -21.77
C ASP A 108 -13.44 10.16 -21.07
N TYR A 109 -13.36 11.03 -20.06
CA TYR A 109 -12.16 11.23 -19.26
C TYR A 109 -11.66 9.92 -18.64
N GLN A 110 -10.39 9.62 -18.87
CA GLN A 110 -9.66 8.54 -18.21
C GLN A 110 -8.55 9.11 -17.32
N SER A 111 -8.39 8.55 -16.12
CA SER A 111 -7.32 8.97 -15.21
C SER A 111 -5.96 8.52 -15.73
N VAL A 112 -5.02 9.46 -15.83
CA VAL A 112 -3.66 9.19 -16.31
C VAL A 112 -2.90 8.20 -15.40
N THR A 113 -3.20 8.18 -14.10
CA THR A 113 -2.48 7.38 -13.10
C THR A 113 -3.24 6.13 -12.65
N SER A 114 -4.57 6.11 -12.83
CA SER A 114 -5.44 5.05 -12.30
C SER A 114 -6.47 4.53 -13.31
N ALA A 115 -6.26 4.74 -14.61
CA ALA A 115 -7.17 4.23 -15.65
C ALA A 115 -7.42 2.72 -15.53
N SER A 116 -6.37 1.91 -15.31
CA SER A 116 -6.49 0.45 -15.29
C SER A 116 -7.40 -0.08 -14.18
N ILE A 117 -7.34 0.48 -12.97
CA ILE A 117 -8.20 0.10 -11.85
C ILE A 117 -9.62 0.64 -11.98
N ASN A 118 -9.78 1.81 -12.60
CA ASN A 118 -11.09 2.40 -12.85
C ASN A 118 -11.90 1.65 -13.92
N LEU A 119 -11.22 1.05 -14.90
CA LEU A 119 -11.83 0.27 -15.99
C LEU A 119 -12.22 -1.17 -15.59
N GLU A 120 -12.08 -1.55 -14.33
CA GLU A 120 -12.49 -2.87 -13.84
C GLU A 120 -13.97 -3.16 -14.13
N LEU A 121 -14.25 -4.36 -14.63
CA LEU A 121 -15.61 -4.85 -14.87
C LEU A 121 -16.32 -5.11 -13.53
N SER A 122 -17.11 -4.12 -13.10
CA SER A 122 -17.93 -4.18 -11.89
C SER A 122 -19.32 -3.58 -12.14
N LEU A 123 -20.27 -3.85 -11.24
CA LEU A 123 -21.63 -3.27 -11.29
C LEU A 123 -21.63 -1.73 -11.25
N PHE A 124 -20.57 -1.13 -10.71
CA PHE A 124 -20.43 0.30 -10.47
C PHE A 124 -19.29 0.93 -11.29
N SER A 125 -18.87 0.29 -12.38
CA SER A 125 -17.74 0.77 -13.20
C SER A 125 -17.91 2.21 -13.71
N TYR A 126 -19.16 2.66 -13.94
CA TYR A 126 -19.46 4.00 -14.43
C TYR A 126 -19.20 5.15 -13.42
N ILE A 127 -19.07 4.84 -12.11
CA ILE A 127 -18.77 5.83 -11.07
C ILE A 127 -17.32 5.82 -10.59
N ASN A 128 -16.52 4.85 -11.03
CA ASN A 128 -15.10 4.77 -10.68
C ASN A 128 -14.36 6.05 -11.09
N GLY A 129 -13.58 6.60 -10.16
CA GLY A 129 -12.80 7.83 -10.32
C GLY A 129 -13.61 9.13 -10.44
N LYS A 130 -14.95 9.09 -10.43
CA LYS A 130 -15.82 10.27 -10.67
C LYS A 130 -15.89 11.26 -9.50
N PHE A 131 -15.22 10.96 -8.39
CA PHE A 131 -15.07 11.85 -7.23
C PHE A 131 -13.60 12.24 -6.97
N SER A 132 -12.70 11.95 -7.92
CA SER A 132 -11.30 12.36 -7.84
C SER A 132 -11.11 13.83 -8.22
N ASP A 133 -10.09 14.47 -7.66
CA ASP A 133 -9.76 15.87 -7.95
C ASP A 133 -9.47 16.09 -9.45
N ASP A 134 -8.82 15.14 -10.10
CA ASP A 134 -8.52 15.21 -11.54
C ASP A 134 -9.78 15.14 -12.40
N PHE A 135 -10.74 14.29 -12.03
CA PHE A 135 -12.02 14.23 -12.71
C PHE A 135 -12.83 15.51 -12.48
N HIS A 136 -12.87 16.02 -11.24
CA HIS A 136 -13.56 17.28 -10.93
C HIS A 136 -12.98 18.43 -11.76
N ARG A 137 -11.66 18.52 -11.85
CA ARG A 137 -10.98 19.52 -12.69
C ARG A 137 -11.40 19.38 -14.15
N ALA A 138 -11.27 18.20 -14.74
CA ALA A 138 -11.65 17.94 -16.13
C ALA A 138 -13.12 18.34 -16.41
N LYS A 139 -14.04 17.95 -15.53
CA LYS A 139 -15.47 18.27 -15.64
C LYS A 139 -15.78 19.77 -15.52
N THR A 140 -15.02 20.51 -14.72
CA THR A 140 -15.23 21.96 -14.58
C THR A 140 -14.60 22.78 -15.70
N THR A 141 -13.62 22.21 -16.41
CA THR A 141 -12.89 22.89 -17.49
C THR A 141 -13.35 22.50 -18.89
N THR A 142 -14.21 21.48 -19.02
CA THR A 142 -14.74 20.94 -20.29
C THR A 142 -16.26 20.96 -20.27
#